data_AF-A0A8H7T6F2-F1
#
_entry.id   AF-A0A8H7T6F2-F1
#
_cell.length_a   1.000
_cell.length_b   1.000
_cell.length_c   1.000
_cell.angle_alpha   90.00
_cell.angle_beta   90.00
_cell.angle_gamma   90.00
#
_symmetry.space_group_name_H-M   'P 1'
#
loop_
_entity.id
_entity.type
_entity.pdbx_description
1 polymer ?
#
loop_
_entity_poly.entity_id
_entity_poly.type
_entity_poly.pdbx_seq_one_letter_code
_entity_poly.pdbx_strand_id
1 'polypeptide(L)'
;MKRRLGDRTDLLVKVEPDFSPSCRRLTPGPGYLEALAQPNVEYVTTAIAGLTKAGNRTTDGQVRNVDAVICCTRSEKSFASPFPVVNRGVNLASAWKAGGSIGYPITYLGIAALGFPNLFFVNGPNAASATGTLPFATENQLTFIARILRKVQRQGIRTVTSSIQTTENFRAYHEAYFLKTVISEECSSWFNGGIKGGRVIANWPGSGLHANNVRKNPRWEDWEYTYRSESGNRFAYFGNEWTKKDVEVKSRSYKRG
;
A
#
# COMPACT_ATOMS: atom_id res chain seq x y z
N MET A 1 -27.15 -12.83 -8.82
CA MET A 1 -27.87 -11.90 -7.93
C MET A 1 -29.36 -12.22 -7.87
N LYS A 2 -30.09 -12.20 -8.99
CA LYS A 2 -31.55 -12.48 -9.07
C LYS A 2 -32.03 -13.66 -8.21
N ARG A 3 -31.44 -14.85 -8.38
CA ARG A 3 -31.78 -16.05 -7.59
C ARG A 3 -31.72 -15.84 -6.07
N ARG A 4 -30.76 -15.03 -5.58
CA ARG A 4 -30.50 -14.85 -4.15
C ARG A 4 -31.39 -13.77 -3.51
N LEU A 5 -31.98 -12.89 -4.33
CA LEU A 5 -32.94 -11.87 -3.87
C LEU A 5 -34.37 -12.42 -3.74
N GLY A 6 -34.64 -13.63 -4.21
CA GLY A 6 -35.98 -14.22 -4.18
C GLY A 6 -37.00 -13.32 -4.87
N ASP A 7 -38.07 -12.97 -4.15
CA ASP A 7 -39.17 -12.15 -4.65
C ASP A 7 -38.82 -10.66 -4.74
N ARG A 8 -37.77 -10.19 -4.05
CA ARG A 8 -37.31 -8.79 -4.04
C ARG A 8 -36.46 -8.42 -5.26
N THR A 9 -36.90 -8.84 -6.44
CA THR A 9 -36.20 -8.54 -7.70
C THR A 9 -36.28 -7.07 -8.10
N ASP A 10 -37.19 -6.30 -7.49
CA ASP A 10 -37.24 -4.83 -7.56
C ASP A 10 -35.92 -4.17 -7.16
N LEU A 11 -35.15 -4.82 -6.28
CA LEU A 11 -33.87 -4.31 -5.81
C LEU A 11 -32.73 -4.49 -6.82
N LEU A 12 -32.89 -5.32 -7.86
CA LEU A 12 -31.81 -5.59 -8.82
C LEU A 12 -31.27 -4.31 -9.45
N VAL A 13 -32.16 -3.42 -9.90
CA VAL A 13 -31.80 -2.13 -10.51
C VAL A 13 -30.99 -1.24 -9.56
N LYS A 14 -31.16 -1.41 -8.24
CA LYS A 14 -30.46 -0.61 -7.23
C LYS A 14 -29.15 -1.24 -6.73
N VAL A 15 -29.01 -2.56 -6.84
CA VAL A 15 -27.85 -3.31 -6.29
C VAL A 15 -26.86 -3.70 -7.38
N GLU A 16 -27.31 -3.81 -8.63
CA GLU A 16 -26.44 -4.09 -9.77
C GLU A 16 -25.44 -2.93 -9.99
N PRO A 17 -24.12 -3.20 -9.91
CA PRO A 17 -23.13 -2.16 -10.12
C PRO A 17 -23.09 -1.65 -11.56
N ASP A 18 -22.78 -0.36 -11.72
CA ASP A 18 -22.56 0.33 -13.00
C ASP A 18 -21.13 0.19 -13.54
N PHE A 19 -20.35 -0.76 -13.02
CA PHE A 19 -18.94 -0.96 -13.37
C PHE A 19 -18.61 -2.45 -13.52
N SER A 20 -17.58 -2.75 -14.31
CA SER A 20 -17.15 -4.12 -14.57
C SER A 20 -16.75 -4.88 -13.29
N PRO A 21 -17.04 -6.20 -13.21
CA PRO A 21 -16.56 -7.03 -12.13
C PRO A 21 -15.05 -6.88 -11.91
N SER A 22 -14.63 -6.77 -10.65
CA SER A 22 -13.24 -6.56 -10.24
C SER A 22 -12.65 -5.17 -10.48
N CYS A 23 -13.37 -4.21 -11.09
CA CYS A 23 -12.94 -2.80 -11.08
C CYS A 23 -12.80 -2.30 -9.63
N ARG A 24 -13.68 -2.77 -8.75
CA ARG A 24 -13.55 -2.68 -7.28
C ARG A 24 -13.31 -4.05 -6.68
N ARG A 25 -12.78 -4.09 -5.46
CA ARG A 25 -12.65 -5.33 -4.69
C ARG A 25 -14.02 -6.02 -4.61
N LEU A 26 -14.06 -7.30 -4.97
CA LEU A 26 -15.28 -8.08 -4.99
C LEU A 26 -15.92 -8.11 -3.59
N THR A 27 -17.14 -7.58 -3.56
CA THR A 27 -18.07 -7.49 -2.43
C THR A 27 -19.47 -7.59 -3.05
N PRO A 28 -20.50 -7.97 -2.31
CA PRO A 28 -20.55 -8.29 -0.88
C PRO A 28 -20.29 -9.78 -0.58
N GLY A 29 -20.09 -10.10 0.71
CA GLY A 29 -19.88 -11.47 1.18
C GLY A 29 -21.17 -12.32 1.21
N PRO A 30 -21.06 -13.61 1.56
CA PRO A 30 -22.22 -14.49 1.75
C PRO A 30 -23.26 -13.90 2.70
N GLY A 31 -24.55 -14.03 2.37
CA GLY A 31 -25.65 -13.58 3.21
C GLY A 31 -26.14 -12.15 2.95
N TYR A 32 -25.38 -11.32 2.24
CA TYR A 32 -25.78 -9.93 2.01
C TYR A 32 -27.06 -9.79 1.18
N LEU A 33 -27.17 -10.54 0.08
CA LEU A 33 -28.36 -10.47 -0.79
C LEU A 33 -29.60 -11.03 -0.08
N GLU A 34 -29.44 -12.07 0.74
CA GLU A 34 -30.52 -12.60 1.58
C GLU A 34 -31.01 -11.58 2.62
N ALA A 35 -30.06 -10.84 3.23
CA ALA A 35 -30.39 -9.81 4.20
C ALA A 35 -31.22 -8.68 3.58
N LEU A 36 -30.89 -8.26 2.35
CA LEU A 36 -31.67 -7.24 1.63
C LEU A 36 -33.11 -7.68 1.32
N ALA A 37 -33.37 -8.98 1.25
CA ALA A 37 -34.70 -9.52 0.96
C ALA A 37 -35.59 -9.64 2.21
N GLN A 38 -35.06 -9.42 3.41
CA GLN A 38 -35.82 -9.55 4.66
C GLN A 38 -36.90 -8.46 4.80
N PRO A 39 -38.07 -8.78 5.40
CA PRO A 39 -39.17 -7.83 5.52
C PRO A 39 -38.86 -6.62 6.42
N ASN A 40 -37.88 -6.74 7.31
CA ASN A 40 -37.44 -5.68 8.22
C ASN A 40 -36.25 -4.87 7.68
N VAL A 41 -35.90 -5.01 6.40
CA VAL A 41 -34.75 -4.33 5.79
C VAL A 41 -35.22 -3.40 4.66
N GLU A 42 -34.82 -2.13 4.78
CA GLU A 42 -35.01 -1.13 3.73
C GLU A 42 -33.67 -0.82 3.03
N TYR A 43 -33.63 -0.90 1.70
CA TYR A 43 -32.45 -0.54 0.91
C TYR A 43 -32.63 0.86 0.28
N VAL A 44 -31.87 1.82 0.81
CA VAL A 44 -31.98 3.25 0.48
C VAL A 44 -30.72 3.71 -0.27
N THR A 45 -30.90 4.30 -1.45
CA THR A 45 -29.82 4.83 -2.30
C THR A 45 -29.77 6.35 -2.35
N THR A 46 -30.77 7.03 -1.78
CA THR A 46 -30.81 8.50 -1.69
C THR A 46 -29.63 9.01 -0.85
N ALA A 47 -28.97 10.07 -1.31
CA ALA A 47 -27.83 10.65 -0.62
C ALA A 47 -28.22 11.17 0.78
N ILE A 48 -27.30 11.05 1.73
CA ILE A 48 -27.47 11.56 3.10
C ILE A 48 -27.16 13.07 3.10
N ALA A 49 -28.11 13.87 3.58
CA ALA A 49 -27.95 15.32 3.77
C ALA A 49 -27.37 15.66 5.15
N GLY A 50 -27.57 14.80 6.15
CA GLY A 50 -26.98 14.96 7.48
C GLY A 50 -27.66 14.13 8.56
N LEU A 51 -27.18 14.27 9.78
CA LEU A 51 -27.77 13.67 10.98
C LEU A 51 -28.72 14.65 11.68
N THR A 52 -29.76 14.10 12.28
CA THR A 52 -30.67 14.79 13.19
C THR A 52 -30.65 14.11 14.56
N LYS A 53 -31.30 14.71 15.56
CA LYS A 53 -31.48 14.05 16.87
C LYS A 53 -32.21 12.71 16.78
N ALA A 54 -33.07 12.55 15.78
CA ALA A 54 -33.88 11.34 15.62
C ALA A 54 -33.22 10.28 14.71
N GLY A 55 -32.32 10.68 13.81
CA GLY A 55 -31.65 9.77 12.89
C GLY A 55 -31.17 10.42 11.60
N ASN A 56 -31.06 9.62 10.53
CA ASN A 56 -30.52 10.03 9.23
C ASN A 56 -31.54 10.85 8.43
N ARG A 57 -31.12 11.99 7.90
CA ARG A 57 -31.89 12.78 6.91
C ARG A 57 -31.29 12.64 5.52
N THR A 58 -32.12 12.24 4.55
CA THR A 58 -31.74 12.14 3.14
C THR A 58 -32.01 13.45 2.38
N THR A 59 -31.45 13.61 1.19
CA THR A 59 -31.56 14.85 0.37
C THR A 59 -32.97 15.14 -0.15
N ASP A 60 -33.86 14.15 -0.12
CA ASP A 60 -35.30 14.30 -0.40
C ASP A 60 -36.10 14.81 0.81
N GLY A 61 -35.42 15.12 1.92
CA GLY A 61 -36.03 15.64 3.15
C GLY A 61 -36.56 14.56 4.10
N GLN A 62 -36.54 13.29 3.73
CA GLN A 62 -37.02 12.22 4.62
C GLN A 62 -36.08 11.99 5.80
N VAL A 63 -36.66 11.79 6.97
CA VAL A 63 -35.94 11.45 8.20
C VAL A 63 -36.30 10.03 8.60
N ARG A 64 -35.28 9.17 8.75
CA ARG A 64 -35.43 7.80 9.25
C ARG A 64 -34.97 7.77 10.70
N ASN A 65 -35.93 7.53 11.59
CA ASN A 65 -35.68 7.43 13.02
C ASN A 65 -34.97 6.12 13.31
N VAL A 66 -33.81 6.19 13.97
CA VAL A 66 -32.99 5.03 14.30
C VAL A 66 -32.33 5.22 15.65
N ASP A 67 -32.17 4.13 16.40
CA ASP A 67 -31.50 4.14 17.70
C ASP A 67 -29.97 4.16 17.56
N ALA A 68 -29.45 3.68 16.43
CA ALA A 68 -28.02 3.59 16.16
C ALA A 68 -27.70 3.87 14.68
N VAL A 69 -26.55 4.51 14.44
CA VAL A 69 -25.99 4.75 13.11
C VAL A 69 -24.60 4.14 13.02
N ILE A 70 -24.37 3.28 12.03
CA ILE A 70 -23.07 2.65 11.77
C ILE A 70 -22.48 3.24 10.48
N CYS A 71 -21.39 4.00 10.61
CA CYS A 71 -20.75 4.68 9.48
C CYS A 71 -19.75 3.77 8.76
N CYS A 72 -20.15 3.21 7.62
CA CYS A 72 -19.29 2.40 6.74
C CYS A 72 -18.71 3.22 5.57
N THR A 73 -18.37 4.50 5.79
CA THR A 73 -18.05 5.50 4.74
C THR A 73 -16.62 5.45 4.19
N ARG A 74 -15.85 4.39 4.50
CA ARG A 74 -14.45 4.11 4.10
C ARG A 74 -13.37 4.83 4.92
N SER A 75 -12.15 4.33 4.78
CA SER A 75 -10.90 4.87 5.35
C SER A 75 -10.17 5.81 4.38
N GLU A 76 -9.18 6.53 4.92
CA GLU A 76 -8.20 7.36 4.20
C GLU A 76 -7.59 6.63 2.99
N LYS A 77 -7.45 7.33 1.85
CA LYS A 77 -7.05 6.76 0.55
C LYS A 77 -5.70 7.28 0.05
N SER A 78 -5.09 8.25 0.74
CA SER A 78 -3.83 8.86 0.31
C SER A 78 -2.61 7.96 0.49
N PHE A 79 -2.72 6.85 1.25
CA PHE A 79 -1.58 6.04 1.71
C PHE A 79 -0.51 6.81 2.49
N ALA A 80 -0.70 8.11 2.72
CA ALA A 80 0.22 8.91 3.50
C ALA A 80 0.15 8.49 4.97
N SER A 81 1.27 8.64 5.67
CA SER A 81 1.33 8.39 7.10
C SER A 81 0.40 9.36 7.85
N PRO A 82 -0.29 8.92 8.92
CA PRO A 82 -1.10 9.81 9.76
C PRO A 82 -0.26 10.83 10.55
N PHE A 83 1.06 10.66 10.56
CA PHE A 83 2.01 11.58 11.20
C PHE A 83 2.97 12.18 10.15
N PRO A 84 3.54 13.37 10.42
CA PRO A 84 4.50 13.99 9.52
C PRO A 84 5.74 13.10 9.31
N VAL A 85 6.04 12.83 8.05
CA VAL A 85 7.30 12.20 7.62
C VAL A 85 8.02 13.22 6.77
N VAL A 86 9.13 13.75 7.28
CA VAL A 86 9.82 14.89 6.68
C VAL A 86 11.25 14.52 6.30
N ASN A 87 11.63 14.82 5.06
CA ASN A 87 13.02 14.76 4.62
C ASN A 87 13.40 16.11 3.99
N ARG A 88 14.50 16.72 4.46
CA ARG A 88 15.01 18.02 3.96
C ARG A 88 13.92 19.09 3.83
N GLY A 89 13.04 19.19 4.83
CA GLY A 89 11.93 20.16 4.86
C GLY A 89 10.68 19.77 4.05
N VAL A 90 10.73 18.68 3.28
CA VAL A 90 9.59 18.19 2.49
C VAL A 90 8.83 17.12 3.27
N ASN A 91 7.54 17.35 3.49
CA ASN A 91 6.63 16.35 4.06
C ASN A 91 6.12 15.37 2.99
N LEU A 92 6.17 14.07 3.27
CA LEU A 92 5.75 13.02 2.33
C LEU A 92 4.29 13.14 1.89
N ALA A 93 3.38 13.41 2.84
CA ALA A 93 1.96 13.55 2.53
C ALA A 93 1.72 14.73 1.58
N SER A 94 2.43 15.84 1.79
CA SER A 94 2.39 17.00 0.88
C SER A 94 3.01 16.68 -0.48
N ALA A 95 4.12 15.93 -0.52
CA ALA A 95 4.77 15.54 -1.77
C ALA A 95 3.87 14.65 -2.63
N TRP A 96 3.12 13.73 -2.02
CA TRP A 96 2.20 12.80 -2.69
C TRP A 96 0.83 13.38 -3.05
N LYS A 97 0.47 14.58 -2.58
CA LYS A 97 -0.77 15.25 -3.01
C LYS A 97 -0.68 15.68 -4.47
N ALA A 98 -1.83 15.78 -5.14
CA ALA A 98 -1.91 16.42 -6.45
C ALA A 98 -1.33 17.85 -6.40
N GLY A 99 -0.45 18.17 -7.35
CA GLY A 99 0.30 19.44 -7.35
C GLY A 99 1.50 19.50 -6.40
N GLY A 100 1.72 18.47 -5.58
CA GLY A 100 2.93 18.29 -4.79
C GLY A 100 4.14 17.92 -5.66
N SER A 101 5.33 17.91 -5.06
CA SER A 101 6.59 17.64 -5.77
C SER A 101 6.68 16.26 -6.43
N ILE A 102 5.91 15.27 -5.95
CA ILE A 102 5.79 13.93 -6.54
C ILE A 102 4.42 13.75 -7.20
N GLY A 103 3.36 14.37 -6.66
CA GLY A 103 2.04 14.45 -7.28
C GLY A 103 1.10 13.27 -6.96
N TYR A 104 1.63 12.11 -6.58
CA TYR A 104 0.86 10.91 -6.24
C TYR A 104 1.68 9.95 -5.35
N PRO A 105 1.01 9.03 -4.62
CA PRO A 105 1.69 7.97 -3.89
C PRO A 105 2.39 7.00 -4.84
N ILE A 106 3.72 6.95 -4.72
CA ILE A 106 4.59 6.07 -5.49
C ILE A 106 5.68 5.50 -4.61
N THR A 107 5.99 4.22 -4.85
CA THR A 107 7.10 3.54 -4.22
C THR A 107 7.86 2.70 -5.22
N TYR A 108 9.14 2.47 -4.94
CA TYR A 108 9.91 1.42 -5.61
C TYR A 108 9.48 0.05 -5.06
N LEU A 109 9.00 -0.80 -5.96
CA LEU A 109 8.52 -2.17 -5.71
C LEU A 109 7.47 -2.31 -4.60
N GLY A 110 6.73 -1.27 -4.25
CA GLY A 110 5.79 -1.33 -3.12
C GLY A 110 6.47 -1.26 -1.75
N ILE A 111 7.73 -0.81 -1.67
CA ILE A 111 8.57 -0.89 -0.47
C ILE A 111 9.08 0.49 -0.05
N ALA A 112 9.82 1.20 -0.91
CA ALA A 112 10.51 2.43 -0.51
C ALA A 112 9.90 3.66 -1.21
N ALA A 113 9.66 4.74 -0.47
CA ALA A 113 9.21 6.00 -1.05
C ALA A 113 10.37 6.77 -1.67
N LEU A 114 10.15 7.33 -2.84
CA LEU A 114 11.15 8.10 -3.56
C LEU A 114 11.56 9.35 -2.77
N GLY A 115 12.87 9.50 -2.53
CA GLY A 115 13.40 10.69 -1.86
C GLY A 115 13.20 10.69 -0.34
N PHE A 116 12.81 9.57 0.27
CA PHE A 116 12.70 9.40 1.72
C PHE A 116 13.59 8.23 2.17
N PRO A 117 14.89 8.49 2.45
CA PRO A 117 15.82 7.43 2.80
C PRO A 117 15.44 6.72 4.10
N ASN A 118 15.76 5.43 4.20
CA ASN A 118 15.47 4.56 5.34
C ASN A 118 13.97 4.41 5.70
N LEU A 119 13.06 4.89 4.84
CA LEU A 119 11.63 4.72 5.01
C LEU A 119 11.13 3.54 4.15
N PHE A 120 10.54 2.55 4.81
CA PHE A 120 9.96 1.38 4.17
C PHE A 120 8.51 1.19 4.57
N PHE A 121 7.68 0.78 3.61
CA PHE A 121 6.27 0.51 3.80
C PHE A 121 6.00 -0.99 3.82
N VAL A 122 5.09 -1.39 4.69
CA VAL A 122 4.41 -2.69 4.66
C VAL A 122 2.96 -2.39 4.30
N ASN A 123 2.42 -3.05 3.28
CA ASN A 123 1.11 -2.75 2.69
C ASN A 123 0.91 -1.27 2.28
N GLY A 124 1.98 -0.61 1.83
CA GLY A 124 1.93 0.75 1.28
C GLY A 124 1.41 0.83 -0.16
N PRO A 125 1.61 1.98 -0.84
CA PRO A 125 1.30 2.12 -2.25
C PRO A 125 2.00 1.04 -3.09
N ASN A 126 1.36 0.60 -4.17
CA ASN A 126 1.91 -0.36 -5.14
C ASN A 126 2.35 -1.72 -4.54
N ALA A 127 1.92 -2.06 -3.32
CA ALA A 127 2.48 -3.15 -2.55
C ALA A 127 1.82 -4.51 -2.78
N ALA A 128 0.50 -4.57 -2.60
CA ALA A 128 -0.26 -5.82 -2.60
C ALA A 128 -0.94 -6.02 -3.95
N SER A 129 -0.85 -7.23 -4.51
CA SER A 129 -1.60 -7.57 -5.72
C SER A 129 -3.10 -7.62 -5.43
N ALA A 130 -3.92 -7.43 -6.46
CA ALA A 130 -5.34 -7.74 -6.40
C ALA A 130 -5.61 -9.24 -6.15
N THR A 131 -4.62 -10.09 -6.39
CA THR A 131 -4.66 -11.55 -6.16
C THR A 131 -3.72 -11.97 -5.03
N GLY A 132 -4.08 -13.03 -4.30
CA GLY A 132 -3.33 -13.51 -3.14
C GLY A 132 -3.84 -12.94 -1.81
N THR A 133 -3.16 -13.26 -0.72
CA THR A 133 -3.57 -12.87 0.63
C THR A 133 -2.70 -11.73 1.17
N LEU A 134 -3.28 -10.85 2.00
CA LEU A 134 -2.54 -9.77 2.65
C LEU A 134 -1.44 -10.28 3.60
N PRO A 135 -1.64 -11.36 4.40
CA PRO A 135 -0.56 -11.94 5.20
C PRO A 135 0.63 -12.38 4.34
N PHE A 136 0.37 -13.07 3.22
CA PHE A 136 1.44 -13.48 2.31
C PHE A 136 2.20 -12.28 1.72
N ALA A 137 1.49 -11.24 1.27
CA ALA A 137 2.12 -10.01 0.82
C ALA A 137 2.99 -9.37 1.91
N THR A 138 2.48 -9.33 3.14
CA THR A 138 3.16 -8.78 4.32
C THR A 138 4.46 -9.53 4.63
N GLU A 139 4.43 -10.86 4.69
CA GLU A 139 5.60 -11.70 4.94
C GLU A 139 6.70 -11.50 3.87
N ASN A 140 6.30 -11.40 2.61
CA ASN A 140 7.23 -11.15 1.50
C ASN A 140 7.87 -9.76 1.61
N GLN A 141 7.11 -8.73 1.95
CA GLN A 141 7.65 -7.37 2.16
C GLN A 141 8.59 -7.32 3.37
N LEU A 142 8.21 -7.93 4.50
CA LEU A 142 9.04 -8.00 5.69
C LEU A 142 10.35 -8.74 5.42
N THR A 143 10.31 -9.84 4.66
CA THR A 143 11.51 -10.58 4.26
C THR A 143 12.45 -9.71 3.42
N PHE A 144 11.91 -8.96 2.46
CA PHE A 144 12.69 -8.03 1.65
C PHE A 144 13.31 -6.91 2.48
N ILE A 145 12.53 -6.27 3.35
CA ILE A 145 12.99 -5.19 4.24
C ILE A 145 14.07 -5.73 5.19
N ALA A 146 13.90 -6.92 5.77
CA ALA A 146 14.90 -7.54 6.63
C ALA A 146 16.23 -7.77 5.91
N ARG A 147 16.21 -8.14 4.62
CA ARG A 147 17.45 -8.26 3.81
C ARG A 147 18.15 -6.91 3.65
N ILE A 148 17.40 -5.82 3.42
CA ILE A 148 17.96 -4.47 3.36
C ILE A 148 18.57 -4.09 4.71
N LEU A 149 17.83 -4.25 5.81
CA LEU A 149 18.30 -3.89 7.15
C LEU A 149 19.58 -4.65 7.54
N ARG A 150 19.67 -5.96 7.22
CA ARG A 150 20.89 -6.74 7.44
C ARG A 150 22.07 -6.20 6.63
N LYS A 151 21.87 -5.80 5.37
CA LYS A 151 22.92 -5.18 4.55
C LYS A 151 23.34 -3.84 5.16
N VAL A 152 22.37 -3.00 5.55
CA VAL A 152 22.62 -1.70 6.15
C VAL A 152 23.48 -1.81 7.40
N GLN A 153 23.11 -2.73 8.30
CA GLN A 153 23.82 -2.99 9.54
C GLN A 153 25.23 -3.55 9.29
N ARG A 154 25.37 -4.54 8.40
CA ARG A 154 26.65 -5.22 8.18
C ARG A 154 27.68 -4.38 7.42
N GLN A 155 27.22 -3.44 6.59
CA GLN A 155 28.10 -2.68 5.69
C GLN A 155 28.30 -1.22 6.12
N GLY A 156 27.92 -0.87 7.36
CA GLY A 156 28.11 0.48 7.89
C GLY A 156 27.37 1.55 7.08
N ILE A 157 26.23 1.20 6.47
CA ILE A 157 25.42 2.13 5.67
C ILE A 157 24.65 3.06 6.62
N ARG A 158 24.66 4.36 6.31
CA ARG A 158 23.93 5.41 7.03
C ARG A 158 22.54 5.61 6.43
N THR A 159 22.46 5.74 5.11
CA THR A 159 21.18 5.88 4.40
C THR A 159 21.10 4.92 3.23
N VAL A 160 19.91 4.39 3.01
CA VAL A 160 19.53 3.62 1.82
C VAL A 160 18.26 4.21 1.23
N THR A 161 18.25 4.49 -0.07
CA THR A 161 17.09 5.00 -0.81
C THR A 161 17.04 4.34 -2.18
N SER A 162 15.85 4.13 -2.74
CA SER A 162 15.77 3.76 -4.16
C SER A 162 16.23 4.95 -5.00
N SER A 163 16.88 4.68 -6.13
CA SER A 163 17.25 5.73 -7.07
C SER A 163 15.99 6.31 -7.73
N ILE A 164 16.09 7.56 -8.18
CA ILE A 164 15.01 8.23 -8.95
C ILE A 164 14.67 7.40 -10.19
N GLN A 165 15.70 7.04 -10.96
CA GLN A 165 15.52 6.32 -12.22
C GLN A 165 14.79 4.99 -12.03
N THR A 166 15.12 4.21 -11.00
CA THR A 166 14.50 2.89 -10.78
C THR A 166 13.06 3.01 -10.31
N THR A 167 12.77 4.02 -9.49
CA THR A 167 11.41 4.29 -9.05
C THR A 167 10.53 4.75 -10.22
N GLU A 168 11.05 5.61 -11.09
CA GLU A 168 10.38 6.06 -12.31
C GLU A 168 10.20 4.93 -13.35
N ASN A 169 11.18 4.05 -13.51
CA ASN A 169 11.03 2.88 -14.38
C ASN A 169 9.93 1.94 -13.88
N PHE A 170 9.91 1.66 -12.56
CA PHE A 170 8.86 0.85 -11.96
C PHE A 170 7.49 1.51 -12.11
N ARG A 171 7.41 2.83 -11.95
CA ARG A 171 6.19 3.61 -12.21
C ARG A 171 5.66 3.42 -13.62
N ALA A 172 6.51 3.64 -14.62
CA ALA A 172 6.10 3.54 -16.02
C ALA A 172 5.58 2.14 -16.34
N TYR A 173 6.24 1.10 -15.81
CA TYR A 173 5.78 -0.28 -15.90
C TYR A 173 4.42 -0.49 -15.22
N HIS A 174 4.27 0.04 -13.99
CA HIS A 174 3.05 -0.04 -13.21
C HIS A 174 1.86 0.57 -13.96
N GLU A 175 2.00 1.80 -14.44
CA GLU A 175 0.96 2.49 -15.20
C GLU A 175 0.59 1.74 -16.48
N ALA A 176 1.59 1.33 -17.27
CA ALA A 176 1.36 0.59 -18.49
C ALA A 176 0.65 -0.75 -18.26
N TYR A 177 0.90 -1.40 -17.12
CA TYR A 177 0.19 -2.63 -16.75
C TYR A 177 -1.30 -2.36 -16.52
N PHE A 178 -1.64 -1.37 -15.69
CA PHE A 178 -3.03 -1.16 -15.29
C PHE A 178 -3.93 -0.68 -16.41
N LEU A 179 -3.42 0.06 -17.40
CA LEU A 179 -4.17 0.46 -18.61
C LEU A 179 -4.79 -0.72 -19.37
N LYS A 180 -4.28 -1.94 -19.14
CA LYS A 180 -4.76 -3.18 -19.77
C LYS A 180 -5.70 -3.99 -18.85
N THR A 181 -6.21 -3.39 -17.78
CA THR A 181 -7.00 -4.09 -16.75
C THR A 181 -8.30 -3.37 -16.42
N VAL A 182 -9.30 -4.12 -15.99
CA VAL A 182 -10.58 -3.58 -15.51
C VAL A 182 -10.43 -2.66 -14.29
N ILE A 183 -9.29 -2.71 -13.58
CA ILE A 183 -9.04 -1.93 -12.35
C ILE A 183 -8.90 -0.43 -12.66
N SER A 184 -8.49 -0.07 -13.87
CA SER A 184 -8.34 1.33 -14.30
C SER A 184 -9.56 1.89 -15.03
N GLU A 185 -10.68 1.16 -15.09
CA GLU A 185 -11.92 1.67 -15.69
C GLU A 185 -12.56 2.79 -14.84
N GLU A 186 -13.69 3.32 -15.30
CA GLU A 186 -14.41 4.47 -14.73
C GLU A 186 -15.16 4.17 -13.41
N CYS A 187 -14.54 3.42 -12.50
CA CYS A 187 -15.07 3.15 -11.16
C CYS A 187 -14.27 3.86 -10.05
N SER A 188 -14.99 4.40 -9.06
CA SER A 188 -14.36 4.97 -7.86
C SER A 188 -13.99 3.84 -6.89
N SER A 189 -12.69 3.61 -6.68
CA SER A 189 -12.18 2.59 -5.78
C SER A 189 -11.17 3.19 -4.79
N TRP A 190 -10.86 2.49 -3.71
CA TRP A 190 -9.68 2.87 -2.93
C TRP A 190 -8.37 2.55 -3.70
N PHE A 191 -8.44 1.71 -4.73
CA PHE A 191 -7.31 1.39 -5.60
C PHE A 191 -6.74 2.60 -6.33
N ASN A 192 -7.59 3.55 -6.71
CA ASN A 192 -7.28 4.74 -7.51
C ASN A 192 -7.53 6.06 -6.74
N GLY A 193 -7.43 6.02 -5.40
CA GLY A 193 -7.66 7.20 -4.57
C GLY A 193 -9.11 7.69 -4.54
N GLY A 194 -10.05 6.96 -5.14
CA GLY A 194 -11.46 7.33 -5.27
C GLY A 194 -11.78 8.12 -6.53
N ILE A 195 -10.80 8.33 -7.42
CA ILE A 195 -10.95 9.08 -8.66
C ILE A 195 -11.30 8.09 -9.78
N LYS A 196 -12.46 8.25 -10.43
CA LYS A 196 -12.86 7.41 -11.57
C LYS A 196 -11.86 7.59 -12.73
N GLY A 197 -11.43 6.49 -13.35
CA GLY A 197 -10.36 6.50 -14.36
C GLY A 197 -8.99 6.95 -13.82
N GLY A 198 -8.88 7.15 -12.50
CA GLY A 198 -7.66 7.64 -11.87
C GLY A 198 -6.55 6.61 -11.88
N ARG A 199 -5.32 7.10 -11.68
CA ARG A 199 -4.12 6.28 -11.51
C ARG A 199 -4.33 5.24 -10.41
N VAL A 200 -4.04 3.98 -10.71
CA VAL A 200 -3.99 2.92 -9.69
C VAL A 200 -2.76 3.16 -8.81
N ILE A 201 -2.96 3.34 -7.52
CA ILE A 201 -1.90 3.66 -6.54
C ILE A 201 -1.73 2.54 -5.51
N ALA A 202 -2.74 1.70 -5.32
CA ALA A 202 -2.71 0.66 -4.30
C ALA A 202 -2.01 -0.63 -4.74
N ASN A 203 -2.36 -1.12 -5.93
CA ASN A 203 -2.11 -2.50 -6.29
C ASN A 203 -0.73 -2.72 -6.92
N TRP A 204 -0.16 -3.90 -6.70
CA TRP A 204 1.00 -4.38 -7.45
C TRP A 204 0.61 -4.74 -8.90
N PRO A 205 1.45 -4.43 -9.91
CA PRO A 205 1.19 -4.76 -11.31
C PRO A 205 1.53 -6.23 -11.59
N GLY A 206 0.57 -7.12 -11.39
CA GLY A 206 0.73 -8.57 -11.56
C GLY A 206 0.15 -9.38 -10.40
N SER A 207 0.44 -10.69 -10.35
CA SER A 207 -0.06 -11.57 -9.27
C SER A 207 0.74 -11.44 -7.97
N GLY A 208 0.17 -11.91 -6.85
CA GLY A 208 0.88 -11.98 -5.57
C GLY A 208 2.14 -12.86 -5.63
N LEU A 209 2.10 -13.95 -6.42
CA LEU A 209 3.26 -14.82 -6.66
C LEU A 209 4.33 -14.12 -7.49
N HIS A 210 3.94 -13.35 -8.50
CA HIS A 210 4.86 -12.52 -9.27
C HIS A 210 5.55 -11.50 -8.38
N ALA A 211 4.81 -10.79 -7.52
CA ALA A 211 5.38 -9.86 -6.55
C ALA A 211 6.39 -10.54 -5.61
N ASN A 212 6.09 -11.76 -5.15
CA ASN A 212 7.03 -12.56 -4.35
C ASN A 212 8.32 -12.88 -5.12
N ASN A 213 8.20 -13.37 -6.35
CA ASN A 213 9.37 -13.70 -7.17
C ASN A 213 10.28 -12.49 -7.40
N VAL A 214 9.70 -11.32 -7.71
CA VAL A 214 10.45 -10.07 -7.88
C VAL A 214 11.13 -9.64 -6.57
N ARG A 215 10.42 -9.73 -5.44
CA ARG A 215 10.97 -9.36 -4.12
C ARG A 215 11.84 -10.46 -3.49
N LYS A 216 11.94 -11.65 -4.09
CA LYS A 216 12.70 -12.74 -3.51
C LYS A 216 14.17 -12.36 -3.39
N ASN A 217 14.73 -11.65 -4.37
CA ASN A 217 16.12 -11.22 -4.39
C ASN A 217 16.22 -9.71 -4.63
N PRO A 218 16.61 -8.92 -3.61
CA PRO A 218 16.84 -7.49 -3.80
C PRO A 218 17.90 -7.22 -4.87
N ARG A 219 17.55 -6.37 -5.83
CA ARG A 219 18.46 -5.79 -6.82
C ARG A 219 19.24 -4.68 -6.14
N TRP A 220 20.46 -4.95 -5.69
CA TRP A 220 21.22 -4.01 -4.86
C TRP A 220 21.69 -2.77 -5.62
N GLU A 221 21.80 -2.87 -6.93
CA GLU A 221 22.12 -1.82 -7.89
C GLU A 221 21.01 -0.77 -8.03
N ASP A 222 19.78 -1.10 -7.62
CA ASP A 222 18.65 -0.17 -7.72
C ASP A 222 18.63 0.88 -6.58
N TRP A 223 19.56 0.76 -5.63
CA TRP A 223 19.62 1.57 -4.41
C TRP A 223 20.86 2.44 -4.36
N GLU A 224 20.68 3.63 -3.78
CA GLU A 224 21.75 4.55 -3.44
C GLU A 224 22.06 4.46 -1.94
N TYR A 225 23.35 4.43 -1.62
CA TYR A 225 23.84 4.25 -0.26
C TYR A 225 24.76 5.40 0.15
N THR A 226 24.59 5.89 1.37
CA THR A 226 25.62 6.68 2.06
C THR A 226 26.16 5.87 3.24
N TYR A 227 27.39 6.15 3.66
CA TYR A 227 28.09 5.37 4.69
C TYR A 227 28.26 6.17 5.98
N ARG A 228 28.40 5.46 7.10
CA ARG A 228 28.65 6.07 8.42
C ARG A 228 30.09 6.57 8.57
N SER A 229 31.01 5.98 7.83
CA SER A 229 32.40 6.41 7.80
C SER A 229 32.52 7.85 7.33
N GLU A 230 33.29 8.66 8.03
CA GLU A 230 33.58 10.05 7.66
C GLU A 230 34.28 10.13 6.29
N SER A 231 35.12 9.13 5.98
CA SER A 231 35.79 9.04 4.67
C SER A 231 34.84 8.74 3.51
N GLY A 232 33.59 8.36 3.78
CA GLY A 232 32.64 7.88 2.77
C GLY A 232 33.03 6.54 2.12
N ASN A 233 34.14 5.92 2.53
CA ASN A 233 34.61 4.66 1.95
C ASN A 233 33.66 3.52 2.31
N ARG A 234 33.09 2.88 1.28
CA ARG A 234 32.14 1.76 1.42
C ARG A 234 32.72 0.51 2.09
N PHE A 235 34.04 0.39 2.17
CA PHE A 235 34.74 -0.74 2.80
C PHE A 235 35.16 -0.46 4.24
N ALA A 236 34.84 0.72 4.79
CA ALA A 236 35.19 1.07 6.18
C ALA A 236 34.60 0.09 7.22
N TYR A 237 33.54 -0.65 6.86
CA TYR A 237 32.99 -1.70 7.73
C TYR A 237 33.90 -2.94 7.87
N PHE A 238 35.00 -3.04 7.11
CA PHE A 238 36.04 -4.05 7.35
C PHE A 238 36.71 -3.88 8.73
N GLY A 239 36.52 -2.73 9.37
CA GLY A 239 36.97 -2.48 10.73
C GLY A 239 38.48 -2.34 10.76
N ASN A 240 39.14 -3.23 11.50
CA ASN A 240 40.58 -3.27 11.65
C ASN A 240 41.21 -4.45 10.90
N GLU A 241 40.55 -4.96 9.86
CA GLU A 241 41.05 -6.04 8.99
C GLU A 241 41.29 -7.40 9.67
N TRP A 242 41.01 -7.54 10.97
CA TRP A 242 41.20 -8.77 11.74
C TRP A 242 39.86 -9.34 12.20
N THR A 243 39.70 -10.65 12.07
CA THR A 243 38.54 -11.33 12.69
C THR A 243 38.78 -11.51 14.19
N LYS A 244 37.69 -11.71 14.95
CA LYS A 244 37.80 -12.04 16.39
C LYS A 244 38.70 -13.26 16.63
N LYS A 245 38.66 -14.26 15.74
CA LYS A 245 39.50 -15.46 15.83
C LYS A 245 40.99 -15.13 15.69
N ASP A 246 41.36 -14.24 14.77
CA ASP A 246 42.76 -13.86 14.56
C ASP A 246 43.35 -13.17 15.81
N VAL A 247 42.53 -12.32 16.46
CA VAL A 247 42.92 -11.61 17.69
C VAL A 247 43.02 -12.57 18.89
N GLU A 248 42.07 -13.50 19.02
CA GLU A 248 42.08 -14.51 20.08
C GLU A 248 43.31 -15.44 20.01
N VAL A 249 43.67 -15.91 18.81
CA VAL A 249 44.88 -16.72 18.60
C VAL A 249 46.13 -15.95 19.04
N LYS A 250 46.29 -14.68 18.63
CA LYS A 250 47.43 -13.85 19.05
C LYS A 250 47.52 -13.71 20.58
N SER A 251 46.40 -13.52 21.27
CA SER A 251 46.37 -13.40 22.73
C SER A 251 46.73 -14.68 23.48
N ARG A 252 46.46 -15.87 22.89
CA ARG A 252 46.82 -17.17 23.48
C ARG A 252 48.30 -17.48 23.28
N SER A 253 48.87 -17.09 22.15
CA SER A 253 50.31 -17.24 21.85
C SER A 253 51.17 -16.41 22.80
N TYR A 254 50.70 -15.23 23.22
CA TYR A 254 51.45 -14.32 24.12
C TYR A 254 51.38 -14.71 25.60
N LYS A 255 50.50 -15.64 26.00
CA LYS A 255 50.38 -16.15 27.39
C LYS A 255 51.17 -17.44 27.66
N ARG A 256 51.98 -17.90 26.70
CA ARG A 256 52.78 -19.13 26.79
C ARG A 256 54.30 -18.89 26.79
N GLY A 257 54.74 -17.66 26.99
CA GLY A 257 56.13 -17.30 27.32
C GLY A 257 56.16 -16.63 28.68
#